data_AF-A0A081R6M1-F1
#
_entry.id   AF-A0A081R6M1-F1
#
_cell.length_a   1.000
_cell.length_b   1.000
_cell.length_c   1.000
_cell.angle_alpha   90.00
_cell.angle_beta   90.00
_cell.angle_gamma   90.00
#
_symmetry.space_group_name_H-M   'P 1'
#
loop_
_entity.id
_entity.type
_entity.pdbx_description
1 polymer ?
#
loop_
_entity_poly.entity_id
_entity_poly.type
_entity_poly.pdbx_seq_one_letter_code
_entity_poly.pdbx_strand_id
1 'polypeptide(L)'
;MPKSYKTQLLEKISDYKKQIEEIDQEVDQLVKESKKGFLAFLFGARDYSFRIQPLLNKKSEIQQWLGKVEEELEKDYVYGRRLFVKGTKYREEGEIPFRKLAGIPEDEDEMFYHEIVTTKNFKLIPEPTNQADENAIKVMVEGCFVGYIDRRHNKGLKKYIDNDKYIIEGEVIGTGGSFDGDTSYPIRYDIELRIRKK
;
A
#
# COMPACT_ATOMS: atom_id res chain seq x y z
N MET A 1 -12.74 7.85 19.98
CA MET A 1 -12.26 6.47 19.74
C MET A 1 -11.82 6.37 18.28
N PRO A 2 -10.73 5.67 17.95
CA PRO A 2 -10.36 5.42 16.55
C PRO A 2 -11.44 4.60 15.85
N LYS A 3 -11.76 4.94 14.59
CA LYS A 3 -12.79 4.24 13.79
C LYS A 3 -12.41 2.78 13.57
N SER A 4 -13.40 1.88 13.53
CA SER A 4 -13.17 0.47 13.18
C SER A 4 -12.61 0.36 11.75
N TYR A 5 -11.90 -0.72 11.43
CA TYR A 5 -11.35 -0.94 10.09
C TYR A 5 -12.46 -1.01 9.03
N LYS A 6 -13.53 -1.75 9.33
CA LYS A 6 -14.73 -1.83 8.51
C LYS A 6 -15.35 -0.46 8.22
N THR A 7 -15.45 0.39 9.24
CA THR A 7 -15.94 1.78 9.07
C THR A 7 -15.04 2.58 8.13
N GLN A 8 -13.72 2.44 8.25
CA GLN A 8 -12.77 3.13 7.36
C GLN A 8 -12.90 2.65 5.90
N LEU A 9 -13.11 1.36 5.67
CA LEU A 9 -13.36 0.82 4.32
C LEU A 9 -14.67 1.34 3.72
N LEU A 10 -15.76 1.34 4.50
CA LEU A 10 -17.06 1.87 4.06
C LEU A 10 -16.98 3.36 3.71
N GLU A 11 -16.24 4.16 4.48
CA GLU A 11 -16.00 5.57 4.18
C GLU A 11 -15.23 5.75 2.87
N LYS A 12 -14.18 4.95 2.63
CA LYS A 12 -13.44 4.98 1.36
C LYS A 12 -14.31 4.58 0.17
N ILE A 13 -15.14 3.54 0.32
CA ILE A 13 -16.09 3.11 -0.72
C ILE A 13 -17.08 4.25 -1.03
N SER A 14 -17.62 4.88 0.00
CA SER A 14 -18.53 6.03 -0.17
C SER A 14 -17.85 7.19 -0.91
N ASP A 15 -16.60 7.49 -0.56
CA ASP A 15 -15.83 8.56 -1.20
C ASP A 15 -15.54 8.26 -2.67
N TYR A 16 -15.08 7.05 -3.00
CA TYR A 16 -14.86 6.65 -4.38
C TYR A 16 -16.14 6.66 -5.22
N LYS A 17 -17.28 6.21 -4.67
CA LYS A 17 -18.58 6.28 -5.36
C LYS A 17 -18.97 7.73 -5.67
N LYS A 18 -18.74 8.65 -4.73
CA LYS A 18 -18.97 10.09 -4.92
C LYS A 18 -18.07 10.67 -6.02
N GLN A 19 -16.77 10.35 -6.01
CA GLN A 19 -15.84 10.82 -7.03
C GLN A 19 -16.22 10.31 -8.44
N ILE A 20 -16.67 9.06 -8.57
CA ILE A 20 -17.16 8.51 -9.84
C ILE A 20 -18.40 9.28 -10.31
N GLU A 21 -19.34 9.56 -9.42
CA GLU A 21 -20.55 10.33 -9.72
C GLU A 21 -20.21 11.76 -10.19
N GLU A 22 -19.27 12.43 -9.51
CA GLU A 22 -18.79 13.77 -9.91
C GLU A 22 -18.16 13.75 -11.32
N ILE A 23 -17.36 12.73 -11.64
CA ILE A 23 -16.80 12.55 -12.99
C ILE A 23 -17.91 12.31 -14.02
N ASP A 24 -18.91 11.48 -13.71
CA ASP A 24 -20.02 11.22 -14.62
C ASP A 24 -20.84 12.49 -14.92
N GLN A 25 -21.08 13.32 -13.89
CA GLN A 25 -21.75 14.60 -14.05
C GLN A 25 -20.94 15.57 -14.92
N GLU A 26 -19.61 15.63 -14.73
CA GLU A 26 -18.72 16.48 -15.54
C GLU A 26 -18.66 16.02 -17.00
N VAL A 27 -18.53 14.72 -17.24
CA VAL A 27 -18.55 14.15 -18.60
C VAL A 27 -19.90 14.44 -19.28
N ASP A 28 -21.02 14.24 -18.58
CA ASP A 28 -22.36 14.54 -19.10
C ASP A 28 -22.52 16.03 -19.45
N GLN A 29 -21.98 16.93 -18.63
CA GLN A 29 -21.98 18.36 -18.91
C GLN A 29 -21.15 18.69 -20.15
N LEU A 30 -19.93 18.16 -20.25
CA LEU A 30 -19.06 18.35 -21.42
C LEU A 30 -19.67 17.79 -22.70
N VAL A 31 -20.36 16.66 -22.63
CA VAL A 31 -21.09 16.08 -23.78
C VAL A 31 -22.28 16.97 -24.16
N LYS A 32 -23.03 17.50 -23.20
CA LYS A 32 -24.14 18.44 -23.47
C LYS A 32 -23.65 19.76 -24.08
N GLU A 33 -22.55 20.30 -23.56
CA GLU A 33 -21.88 21.49 -24.10
C GLU A 33 -21.31 21.22 -25.49
N SER A 34 -20.73 20.05 -25.71
CA SER A 34 -20.28 19.59 -27.03
C SER A 34 -21.44 19.47 -28.00
N LYS A 35 -22.63 18.98 -27.62
CA LYS A 35 -23.81 18.90 -28.49
C LYS A 35 -24.45 20.27 -28.78
N LYS A 36 -24.51 21.16 -27.79
CA LYS A 36 -24.93 22.57 -28.00
C LYS A 36 -23.94 23.31 -28.89
N GLY A 37 -22.64 23.07 -28.66
CA GLY A 37 -21.54 23.47 -29.50
C GLY A 37 -21.70 22.91 -30.91
N PHE A 38 -21.97 21.61 -31.07
CA PHE A 38 -22.11 20.86 -32.32
C PHE A 38 -23.19 21.45 -33.25
N LEU A 39 -24.24 22.04 -32.67
CA LEU A 39 -25.24 22.84 -33.39
C LEU A 39 -24.70 24.22 -33.84
N ALA A 40 -23.85 24.88 -33.05
CA ALA A 40 -23.12 26.11 -33.43
C ALA A 40 -21.88 25.84 -34.33
N PHE A 41 -21.52 24.56 -34.46
CA PHE A 41 -20.26 24.00 -34.93
C PHE A 41 -20.31 23.38 -36.31
N LEU A 42 -21.50 23.17 -36.87
CA LEU A 42 -21.65 23.05 -38.32
C LEU A 42 -20.95 24.22 -39.08
N PHE A 43 -20.42 25.22 -38.34
CA PHE A 43 -19.48 26.28 -38.71
C PHE A 43 -17.99 26.19 -38.19
N GLY A 44 -17.42 25.10 -37.59
CA GLY A 44 -15.95 24.86 -37.45
C GLY A 44 -15.33 24.30 -36.12
N ALA A 45 -14.45 23.24 -36.20
CA ALA A 45 -13.88 22.20 -35.21
C ALA A 45 -13.54 22.48 -33.70
N ARG A 46 -14.45 22.09 -32.78
CA ARG A 46 -14.53 21.91 -31.31
C ARG A 46 -14.24 20.53 -30.71
N ASP A 47 -13.08 19.89 -30.86
CA ASP A 47 -12.90 18.54 -30.30
C ASP A 47 -12.78 18.55 -28.76
N TYR A 48 -13.78 18.00 -28.06
CA TYR A 48 -13.80 17.87 -26.59
C TYR A 48 -13.20 16.55 -26.10
N SER A 49 -12.76 15.65 -27.00
CA SER A 49 -12.17 14.35 -26.68
C SER A 49 -10.98 14.47 -25.72
N PHE A 50 -10.14 15.50 -25.89
CA PHE A 50 -8.99 15.78 -25.05
C PHE A 50 -9.35 16.07 -23.58
N ARG A 51 -10.58 16.53 -23.29
CA ARG A 51 -11.06 16.77 -21.92
C ARG A 51 -11.80 15.59 -21.34
N ILE A 52 -12.55 14.86 -22.16
CA ILE A 52 -13.36 13.72 -21.71
C ILE A 52 -12.45 12.49 -21.44
N GLN A 53 -11.47 12.22 -22.29
CA GLN A 53 -10.65 11.01 -22.16
C GLN A 53 -9.86 10.94 -20.83
N PRO A 54 -9.22 12.02 -20.33
CA PRO A 54 -8.57 12.00 -19.03
C PRO A 54 -9.54 11.71 -17.87
N LEU A 55 -10.77 12.23 -17.94
CA LEU A 55 -11.81 11.98 -16.93
C LEU A 55 -12.23 10.50 -16.92
N LEU A 56 -12.43 9.90 -18.10
CA LEU A 56 -12.76 8.48 -18.23
C LEU A 56 -11.62 7.59 -17.73
N ASN A 57 -10.37 7.94 -18.02
CA ASN A 57 -9.19 7.23 -17.50
C ASN A 57 -9.16 7.29 -15.96
N LYS A 58 -9.32 8.49 -15.40
CA LYS A 58 -9.39 8.70 -13.94
C LYS A 58 -10.53 7.89 -13.31
N LYS A 59 -11.72 7.87 -13.92
CA LYS A 59 -12.85 7.06 -13.47
C LYS A 59 -12.51 5.57 -13.48
N SER A 60 -11.87 5.08 -14.54
CA SER A 60 -11.44 3.68 -14.63
C SER A 60 -10.46 3.30 -13.52
N GLU A 61 -9.48 4.16 -13.22
CA GLU A 61 -8.56 3.96 -12.11
C GLU A 61 -9.30 3.91 -10.76
N ILE A 62 -10.19 4.87 -10.50
CA ILE A 62 -10.98 4.90 -9.25
C ILE A 62 -11.86 3.65 -9.13
N GLN A 63 -12.44 3.15 -10.23
CA GLN A 63 -13.22 1.91 -10.23
C GLN A 63 -12.37 0.69 -9.87
N GLN A 64 -11.12 0.61 -10.36
CA GLN A 64 -10.20 -0.45 -9.97
C GLN A 64 -9.87 -0.38 -8.48
N TRP A 65 -9.62 0.82 -7.94
CA TRP A 65 -9.38 1.02 -6.51
C TRP A 65 -10.62 0.67 -5.67
N LEU A 66 -11.81 1.06 -6.12
CA LEU A 66 -13.07 0.72 -5.48
C LEU A 66 -13.25 -0.80 -5.39
N GLY A 67 -13.04 -1.53 -6.48
CA GLY A 67 -13.14 -2.99 -6.49
C GLY A 67 -12.21 -3.66 -5.47
N LYS A 68 -10.95 -3.18 -5.35
CA LYS A 68 -10.01 -3.68 -4.33
C LYS A 68 -10.51 -3.43 -2.90
N VAL A 69 -11.09 -2.26 -2.63
CA VAL A 69 -11.60 -1.94 -1.29
C VAL A 69 -12.88 -2.73 -0.98
N GLU A 70 -13.75 -2.96 -1.96
CA GLU A 70 -14.94 -3.81 -1.81
C GLU A 70 -14.53 -5.28 -1.53
N GLU A 71 -13.53 -5.82 -2.24
CA GLU A 71 -12.96 -7.14 -1.96
C GLU A 71 -12.37 -7.23 -0.54
N GLU A 72 -11.66 -6.20 -0.09
CA GLU A 72 -11.16 -6.14 1.29
C GLU A 72 -12.30 -6.12 2.32
N LEU A 73 -13.42 -5.44 2.01
CA LEU A 73 -14.59 -5.40 2.89
C LEU A 73 -15.26 -6.78 3.00
N GLU A 74 -15.32 -7.53 1.90
CA GLU A 74 -15.86 -8.90 1.87
C GLU A 74 -15.05 -9.88 2.71
N LYS A 75 -13.73 -9.68 2.81
CA LYS A 75 -12.83 -10.49 3.64
C LYS A 75 -13.01 -10.27 5.15
N ASP A 76 -13.88 -9.35 5.55
CA ASP A 76 -14.24 -8.99 6.93
C ASP A 76 -13.01 -8.81 7.84
N TYR A 77 -12.00 -8.09 7.31
CA TYR A 77 -10.80 -7.76 8.08
C TYR A 77 -11.18 -6.95 9.34
N VAL A 78 -10.66 -7.39 10.48
CA VAL A 78 -10.84 -6.73 11.78
C VAL A 78 -9.73 -5.71 12.06
N TYR A 79 -8.65 -5.77 11.30
CA TYR A 79 -7.52 -4.85 11.37
C TYR A 79 -6.88 -4.70 10.00
N GLY A 80 -6.51 -3.46 9.64
CA GLY A 80 -5.65 -3.18 8.51
C GLY A 80 -4.88 -1.89 8.70
N ARG A 81 -3.56 -1.94 8.46
CA ARG A 81 -2.66 -0.79 8.64
C ARG A 81 -1.33 -1.03 7.94
N ARG A 82 -0.75 0.03 7.38
CA ARG A 82 0.67 0.07 7.00
C ARG A 82 1.54 0.31 8.24
N LEU A 83 2.48 -0.59 8.50
CA LEU A 83 3.36 -0.59 9.66
C LEU A 83 4.80 -0.40 9.21
N PHE A 84 5.51 0.50 9.88
CA PHE A 84 6.94 0.70 9.63
C PHE A 84 7.76 -0.35 10.38
N VAL A 85 8.74 -0.95 9.70
CA VAL A 85 9.77 -1.76 10.34
C VAL A 85 10.89 -0.83 10.82
N LYS A 86 11.29 -1.01 12.08
CA LYS A 86 12.33 -0.22 12.74
C LYS A 86 13.56 -1.08 13.02
N GLY A 87 14.71 -0.42 13.04
CA GLY A 87 15.99 -1.05 13.38
C GLY A 87 16.62 -1.86 12.26
N THR A 88 16.13 -1.77 11.02
CA THR A 88 16.70 -2.46 9.84
C THR A 88 18.18 -2.18 9.65
N LYS A 89 18.60 -0.91 9.78
CA LYS A 89 20.02 -0.51 9.69
C LYS A 89 20.95 -1.13 10.74
N TYR A 90 20.42 -1.76 11.78
CA TYR A 90 21.20 -2.44 12.82
C TYR A 90 21.24 -3.96 12.60
N ARG A 91 20.82 -4.45 11.43
CA ARG A 91 20.76 -5.86 11.08
C ARG A 91 21.73 -6.13 9.95
N GLU A 92 22.78 -6.90 10.25
CA GLU A 92 23.77 -7.34 9.26
C GLU A 92 23.09 -8.06 8.09
N GLU A 93 22.14 -8.95 8.37
CA GLU A 93 21.36 -9.69 7.36
C GLU A 93 20.09 -8.95 6.91
N GLY A 94 19.88 -7.70 7.35
CA GLY A 94 18.64 -6.98 7.14
C GLY A 94 18.35 -6.64 5.68
N GLU A 95 19.41 -6.50 4.87
CA GLU A 95 19.32 -6.12 3.46
C GLU A 95 19.20 -7.30 2.50
N ILE A 96 19.55 -8.51 2.95
CA ILE A 96 19.61 -9.73 2.13
C ILE A 96 18.28 -9.97 1.39
N PRO A 97 17.10 -9.90 2.03
CA PRO A 97 15.83 -10.09 1.32
C PRO A 97 15.60 -9.06 0.23
N PHE A 98 15.98 -7.80 0.46
CA PHE A 98 15.79 -6.74 -0.51
C PHE A 98 16.64 -6.97 -1.74
N ARG A 99 17.96 -7.20 -1.56
CA ARG A 99 18.89 -7.42 -2.67
C ARG A 99 18.47 -8.62 -3.52
N LYS A 100 18.08 -9.72 -2.86
CA LYS A 100 17.57 -10.92 -3.54
C LYS A 100 16.32 -10.64 -4.37
N LEU A 101 15.34 -9.91 -3.82
CA LEU A 101 14.10 -9.58 -4.54
C LEU A 101 14.33 -8.57 -5.67
N ALA A 102 15.31 -7.69 -5.53
CA ALA A 102 15.71 -6.72 -6.55
C ALA A 102 16.60 -7.34 -7.65
N GLY A 103 17.05 -8.59 -7.48
CA GLY A 103 17.98 -9.23 -8.42
C GLY A 103 19.40 -8.64 -8.38
N ILE A 104 19.77 -7.99 -7.28
CA ILE A 104 21.10 -7.39 -7.09
C ILE A 104 22.05 -8.50 -6.63
N PRO A 105 23.16 -8.74 -7.34
CA PRO A 105 24.20 -9.70 -6.93
C PRO A 105 24.76 -9.39 -5.53
N GLU A 106 25.17 -10.41 -4.79
CA GLU A 106 25.76 -10.24 -3.45
C GLU A 106 27.14 -9.54 -3.50
N ASP A 107 27.78 -9.55 -4.66
CA ASP A 107 29.12 -9.04 -4.96
C ASP A 107 29.14 -7.70 -5.72
N GLU A 108 27.99 -7.16 -6.13
CA GLU A 108 27.92 -5.81 -6.71
C GLU A 108 28.02 -4.72 -5.62
N ASP A 109 28.77 -3.66 -5.95
CA ASP A 109 29.03 -2.49 -5.12
C ASP A 109 27.77 -1.95 -4.44
N GLU A 110 27.95 -1.29 -3.30
CA GLU A 110 26.90 -0.75 -2.42
C GLU A 110 25.91 0.23 -3.09
N MET A 111 26.13 0.61 -4.36
CA MET A 111 25.37 1.62 -5.07
C MET A 111 24.59 1.04 -6.26
N PHE A 112 23.34 0.70 -5.98
CA PHE A 112 22.33 0.33 -6.98
C PHE A 112 21.28 1.44 -7.12
N TYR A 113 20.59 1.49 -8.27
CA TYR A 113 19.51 2.46 -8.48
C TYR A 113 18.36 2.27 -7.49
N HIS A 114 17.58 3.32 -7.23
CA HIS A 114 16.45 3.25 -6.31
C HIS A 114 15.44 2.18 -6.79
N GLU A 115 15.27 1.14 -5.97
CA GLU A 115 14.38 0.02 -6.26
C GLU A 115 13.24 -0.10 -5.24
N ILE A 116 12.10 -0.61 -5.71
CA ILE A 116 10.95 -0.97 -4.89
C ILE A 116 10.63 -2.43 -5.12
N VAL A 117 10.73 -3.23 -4.06
CA VAL A 117 10.44 -4.66 -4.11
C VAL A 117 9.25 -5.00 -3.22
N THR A 118 8.47 -6.02 -3.61
CA THR A 118 7.37 -6.52 -2.80
C THR A 118 7.45 -8.03 -2.58
N THR A 119 7.00 -8.49 -1.42
CA THR A 119 6.84 -9.92 -1.14
C THR A 119 5.72 -10.18 -0.14
N LYS A 120 5.05 -11.31 -0.29
CA LYS A 120 4.08 -11.83 0.70
C LYS A 120 4.73 -12.79 1.70
N ASN A 121 6.00 -13.15 1.52
CA ASN A 121 6.71 -14.08 2.38
C ASN A 121 7.30 -13.35 3.59
N PHE A 122 6.49 -13.17 4.62
CA PHE A 122 6.91 -12.58 5.88
C PHE A 122 6.32 -13.33 7.08
N LYS A 123 6.96 -13.17 8.24
CA LYS A 123 6.45 -13.67 9.52
C LYS A 123 6.64 -12.62 10.60
N LEU A 124 5.67 -12.56 11.51
CA LEU A 124 5.73 -11.75 12.73
C LEU A 124 5.94 -12.69 13.90
N ILE A 125 7.01 -12.49 14.67
CA ILE A 125 7.39 -13.36 15.80
C ILE A 125 7.45 -12.52 17.08
N PRO A 126 6.57 -12.76 18.07
CA PRO A 126 6.65 -12.11 19.37
C PRO A 126 7.97 -12.46 20.09
N GLU A 127 8.61 -11.48 20.71
CA GLU A 127 9.80 -11.67 21.55
C GLU A 127 9.52 -11.22 22.99
N PRO A 128 8.79 -12.02 23.80
CA PRO A 128 8.40 -11.64 25.16
C PRO A 128 9.59 -11.47 26.12
N THR A 129 10.74 -12.04 25.80
CA THR A 129 11.98 -11.95 26.59
C THR A 129 12.89 -10.80 26.14
N ASN A 130 12.45 -9.96 25.20
CA ASN A 130 13.23 -8.83 24.73
C ASN A 130 13.45 -7.82 25.86
N GLN A 131 14.72 -7.47 26.10
CA GLN A 131 15.13 -6.66 27.25
C GLN A 131 14.63 -5.20 27.18
N ALA A 132 14.33 -4.69 25.98
CA ALA A 132 13.91 -3.30 25.78
C ALA A 132 12.38 -3.14 25.74
N ASP A 133 11.66 -4.13 25.22
CA ASP A 133 10.19 -4.13 25.12
C ASP A 133 9.66 -5.58 25.10
N GLU A 134 9.00 -6.02 26.18
CA GLU A 134 8.34 -7.34 26.28
C GLU A 134 7.24 -7.58 25.23
N ASN A 135 6.81 -6.52 24.52
CA ASN A 135 5.85 -6.60 23.44
C ASN A 135 6.52 -6.56 22.06
N ALA A 136 7.85 -6.56 21.97
CA ALA A 136 8.58 -6.55 20.71
C ALA A 136 8.07 -7.64 19.75
N ILE A 137 7.84 -7.23 18.49
CA ILE A 137 7.44 -8.15 17.42
C ILE A 137 8.53 -8.10 16.36
N LYS A 138 9.28 -9.18 16.26
CA LYS A 138 10.30 -9.43 15.25
C LYS A 138 9.64 -9.60 13.89
N VAL A 139 10.22 -8.98 12.87
CA VAL A 139 9.79 -9.10 11.47
C VAL A 139 10.81 -9.94 10.72
N MET A 140 10.33 -11.06 10.17
CA MET A 140 11.09 -11.90 9.26
C MET A 140 10.58 -11.67 7.84
N VAL A 141 11.47 -11.48 6.87
CA VAL A 141 11.14 -11.32 5.44
C VAL A 141 12.04 -12.25 4.65
N GLU A 142 11.47 -13.08 3.77
CA GLU A 142 12.20 -14.13 3.05
C GLU A 142 13.07 -15.03 3.96
N GLY A 143 12.66 -15.19 5.23
CA GLY A 143 13.41 -15.97 6.23
C GLY A 143 14.50 -15.21 6.99
N CYS A 144 14.83 -13.97 6.62
CA CYS A 144 15.83 -13.15 7.29
C CYS A 144 15.19 -12.18 8.29
N PHE A 145 15.92 -11.86 9.36
CA PHE A 145 15.47 -10.91 10.38
C PHE A 145 15.78 -9.46 9.96
N VAL A 146 14.75 -8.72 9.57
CA VAL A 146 14.92 -7.36 9.01
C VAL A 146 14.65 -6.23 10.00
N GLY A 147 14.14 -6.52 11.19
CA GLY A 147 13.85 -5.51 12.22
C GLY A 147 12.57 -5.78 13.00
N TYR A 148 12.10 -4.78 13.74
CA TYR A 148 10.93 -4.89 14.61
C TYR A 148 9.77 -4.02 14.12
N ILE A 149 8.54 -4.40 14.45
CA ILE A 149 7.40 -3.50 14.32
C ILE A 149 7.61 -2.28 15.24
N ASP A 150 7.18 -1.11 14.77
CA ASP A 150 7.15 0.11 15.60
C ASP A 150 6.41 -0.14 16.93
N ARG A 151 7.09 0.14 18.05
CA ARG A 151 6.61 -0.10 19.43
C ARG A 151 5.20 0.39 19.71
N ARG A 152 4.76 1.45 19.01
CA ARG A 152 3.42 2.03 19.16
C ARG A 152 2.30 1.07 18.79
N HIS A 153 2.60 0.00 18.05
CA HIS A 153 1.62 -0.97 17.55
C HIS A 153 1.72 -2.35 18.22
N ASN A 154 2.85 -2.64 18.85
CA ASN A 154 3.19 -3.92 19.45
C ASN A 154 2.09 -4.50 20.35
N LYS A 155 1.73 -3.79 21.42
CA LYS A 155 0.68 -4.24 22.38
C LYS A 155 -0.66 -4.51 21.70
N GLY A 156 -1.03 -3.68 20.71
CA GLY A 156 -2.29 -3.82 19.99
C GLY A 156 -2.30 -4.99 19.00
N LEU A 157 -1.15 -5.36 18.46
CA LEU A 157 -0.99 -6.45 17.49
C LEU A 157 -0.84 -7.81 18.17
N LYS A 158 -0.20 -7.86 19.34
CA LYS A 158 0.10 -9.09 20.09
C LYS A 158 -1.13 -9.98 20.31
N LYS A 159 -2.29 -9.38 20.63
CA LYS A 159 -3.57 -10.10 20.79
C LYS A 159 -4.05 -10.87 19.54
N TYR A 160 -3.57 -10.49 18.36
CA TYR A 160 -3.86 -11.17 17.10
C TYR A 160 -2.79 -12.20 16.77
N ILE A 161 -1.51 -11.88 16.99
CA ILE A 161 -0.38 -12.76 16.68
C ILE A 161 -0.35 -13.99 17.60
N ASP A 162 -0.63 -13.80 18.88
CA ASP A 162 -0.63 -14.88 19.88
C ASP A 162 -1.88 -15.77 19.82
N ASN A 163 -2.81 -15.49 18.88
CA ASN A 163 -4.12 -16.11 18.83
C ASN A 163 -4.37 -16.75 17.47
N ASP A 164 -4.37 -18.08 17.47
CA ASP A 164 -4.57 -18.92 16.29
C ASP A 164 -5.94 -18.75 15.62
N LYS A 165 -6.91 -18.07 16.24
CA LYS A 165 -8.22 -17.75 15.63
C LYS A 165 -8.14 -16.65 14.58
N TYR A 166 -7.00 -15.98 14.43
CA TYR A 166 -6.81 -14.96 13.42
C TYR A 166 -5.90 -15.46 12.30
N ILE A 167 -6.16 -14.95 11.10
CA ILE A 167 -5.29 -15.10 9.94
C ILE A 167 -4.64 -13.74 9.71
N ILE A 168 -3.31 -13.74 9.66
CA ILE A 168 -2.50 -12.57 9.37
C ILE A 168 -2.03 -12.68 7.93
N GLU A 169 -2.42 -11.71 7.13
CA GLU A 169 -2.08 -11.58 5.72
C GLU A 169 -1.41 -10.21 5.51
N GLY A 170 -0.74 -10.04 4.39
CA GLY A 170 -0.16 -8.76 4.02
C GLY A 170 0.88 -8.85 2.92
N GLU A 171 1.50 -7.71 2.67
CA GLU A 171 2.60 -7.56 1.74
C GLU A 171 3.67 -6.68 2.40
N VAL A 172 4.92 -7.08 2.24
CA VAL A 172 6.08 -6.29 2.64
C VAL A 172 6.55 -5.50 1.44
N ILE A 173 6.81 -4.22 1.65
CA ILE A 173 7.35 -3.29 0.66
C ILE A 173 8.75 -2.90 1.14
N GLY A 174 9.77 -3.31 0.38
CA GLY A 174 11.15 -2.90 0.57
C GLY A 174 11.49 -1.72 -0.34
N THR A 175 12.17 -0.71 0.19
CA THR A 175 12.67 0.43 -0.60
C THR A 175 14.13 0.75 -0.23
N GLY A 176 14.97 1.05 -1.21
CA GLY A 176 16.38 1.38 -0.99
C GLY A 176 17.12 1.66 -2.31
N GLY A 177 18.38 2.07 -2.21
CA GLY A 177 19.24 2.36 -3.37
C GLY A 177 19.51 3.86 -3.53
N SER A 178 19.98 4.28 -4.69
CA SER A 178 20.33 5.67 -4.99
C SER A 178 19.54 6.22 -6.19
N PHE A 179 19.16 7.49 -6.15
CA PHE A 179 18.51 8.13 -7.30
C PHE A 179 19.51 8.55 -8.38
N ASP A 180 20.73 8.91 -8.00
CA ASP A 180 21.73 9.57 -8.85
C ASP A 180 23.12 8.93 -8.76
N GLY A 181 23.30 7.88 -7.95
CA GLY A 181 24.59 7.24 -7.68
C GLY A 181 25.42 7.96 -6.60
N ASP A 182 24.94 9.10 -6.09
CA ASP A 182 25.64 9.88 -5.04
C ASP A 182 24.82 9.93 -3.73
N THR A 183 23.49 9.92 -3.84
CA THR A 183 22.56 9.98 -2.72
C THR A 183 22.10 8.58 -2.36
N SER A 184 22.69 7.96 -1.34
CA SER A 184 22.28 6.64 -0.87
C SER A 184 21.03 6.73 0.02
N TYR A 185 19.99 5.95 -0.28
CA TYR A 185 18.85 5.72 0.59
C TYR A 185 18.99 4.37 1.27
N PRO A 186 19.04 4.33 2.62
CA PRO A 186 19.17 3.08 3.33
C PRO A 186 17.93 2.22 3.10
N ILE A 187 18.12 0.90 3.04
CA ILE A 187 17.03 -0.04 2.85
C ILE A 187 16.05 0.04 4.03
N ARG A 188 14.76 0.11 3.70
CA ARG A 188 13.65 0.20 4.65
C ARG A 188 12.57 -0.78 4.24
N TYR A 189 11.83 -1.26 5.24
CA TYR A 189 10.68 -2.12 5.04
C TYR A 189 9.44 -1.52 5.70
N ASP A 190 8.34 -1.62 4.97
CA ASP A 190 6.99 -1.42 5.48
C ASP A 190 6.17 -2.69 5.27
N ILE A 191 5.16 -2.91 6.12
CA ILE A 191 4.24 -4.02 6.01
C ILE A 191 2.82 -3.48 5.87
N GLU A 192 2.16 -3.80 4.77
CA GLU A 192 0.72 -3.61 4.63
C GLU A 192 0.00 -4.79 5.26
N LEU A 193 -0.29 -4.67 6.56
CA LEU A 193 -0.87 -5.74 7.34
C LEU A 193 -2.41 -5.76 7.21
N ARG A 194 -2.97 -6.97 7.11
CA ARG A 194 -4.41 -7.25 7.17
C ARG A 194 -4.64 -8.45 8.10
N ILE A 195 -5.64 -8.35 8.97
CA ILE A 195 -5.97 -9.42 9.91
C ILE A 195 -7.48 -9.65 9.89
N ARG A 196 -7.88 -10.90 9.70
CA ARG A 196 -9.28 -11.36 9.79
C ARG A 196 -9.38 -12.55 10.72
N LYS A 197 -10.59 -12.86 11.15
CA LYS A 197 -10.86 -14.08 11.91
C LYS A 197 -10.87 -15.28 10.94
N LYS A 198 -10.44 -16.44 11.43
CA LYS A 198 -10.66 -17.73 10.75
C LYS A 198 -12.14 -18.02 10.60
#